data_AF-A0A9D6EPN2-F1
#
_entry.id   AF-A0A9D6EPN2-F1
#
_cell.length_a   1.000
_cell.length_b   1.000
_cell.length_c   1.000
_cell.angle_alpha   90.00
_cell.angle_beta   90.00
_cell.angle_gamma   90.00
#
_symmetry.space_group_name_H-M   'P 1'
#
loop_
_entity.id
_entity.type
_entity.pdbx_description
1 polymer ?
#
loop_
_entity_poly.entity_id
_entity_poly.type
_entity_poly.pdbx_seq_one_letter_code
_entity_poly.pdbx_strand_id
1 'polypeptide(L)'
;MDVLSHLASGFGAALTPTNLLMALFGSLLGTLVGVLPGLGPTAAIAILFPLTTVLPPVPAIIMLAGIYYGAMYGGSTTAILLNIPGEVASVPTCL
;
A
#
# COMPACT_ATOMS: atom_id res chain seq x y z
N MET A 1 29.65 -12.73 -6.23
CA MET A 1 29.02 -12.78 -4.88
C MET A 1 28.29 -11.47 -4.56
N ASP A 2 28.12 -10.61 -5.56
CA ASP A 2 27.72 -9.21 -5.41
C ASP A 2 26.19 -9.04 -5.41
N VAL A 3 25.47 -9.97 -6.04
CA VAL A 3 23.99 -10.00 -5.96
C VAL A 3 23.52 -10.20 -4.51
N LEU A 4 24.20 -11.06 -3.76
CA LEU A 4 23.84 -11.36 -2.37
C LEU A 4 24.13 -10.15 -1.45
N SER A 5 25.21 -9.40 -1.71
CA SER A 5 25.52 -8.18 -0.96
C SER A 5 24.55 -7.04 -1.28
N HIS A 6 24.14 -6.88 -2.55
CA HIS A 6 23.10 -5.94 -2.92
C HIS A 6 21.75 -6.28 -2.27
N LEU A 7 21.35 -7.55 -2.25
CA LEU A 7 20.13 -7.99 -1.55
C LEU A 7 20.20 -7.67 -0.05
N ALA A 8 21.31 -8.02 0.60
CA ALA A 8 21.52 -7.77 2.03
C ALA A 8 21.47 -6.27 2.35
N SER A 9 22.04 -5.42 1.49
CA SER A 9 21.97 -3.97 1.64
C SER A 9 20.54 -3.42 1.51
N GLY A 10 19.73 -3.98 0.59
CA GLY A 10 18.34 -3.58 0.40
C GLY A 10 17.45 -3.95 1.60
N PHE A 11 17.61 -5.16 2.13
CA PHE A 11 16.94 -5.58 3.36
C PHE A 11 17.37 -4.73 4.57
N GLY A 12 18.66 -4.41 4.67
CA GLY A 12 19.18 -3.51 5.70
C GLY A 12 18.52 -2.13 5.66
N ALA A 13 18.34 -1.55 4.47
CA ALA A 13 17.63 -0.29 4.31
C ALA A 13 16.13 -0.42 4.63
N ALA A 14 15.46 -1.46 4.15
CA ALA A 14 14.02 -1.67 4.36
C ALA A 14 13.66 -1.87 5.84
N LEU A 15 14.52 -2.55 6.61
CA LEU A 15 14.34 -2.84 8.03
C LEU A 15 14.71 -1.68 8.96
N THR A 16 15.08 -0.51 8.42
CA THR A 16 15.31 0.67 9.26
C THR A 16 13.99 1.14 9.90
N PRO A 17 14.02 1.61 11.17
CA PRO A 17 12.81 2.05 11.88
C PRO A 17 12.02 3.11 11.11
N THR A 18 12.71 4.05 10.46
CA THR A 18 12.08 5.10 9.65
C THR A 18 11.27 4.52 8.50
N ASN A 19 11.81 3.53 7.78
CA ASN A 19 11.12 2.92 6.64
C ASN A 19 9.96 2.03 7.09
N LEU A 20 10.08 1.34 8.23
CA LEU A 20 8.98 0.61 8.85
C LEU A 20 7.82 1.54 9.26
N LEU A 21 8.13 2.70 9.83
CA LEU A 21 7.12 3.71 10.14
C LEU A 21 6.45 4.24 8.88
N MET A 22 7.20 4.51 7.81
CA MET A 22 6.63 4.91 6.52
C MET A 22 5.73 3.82 5.93
N ALA A 23 6.10 2.55 6.05
CA ALA A 23 5.26 1.42 5.64
C ALA A 23 3.95 1.35 6.45
N LEU A 24 4.02 1.59 7.76
CA LEU A 24 2.87 1.64 8.65
C LEU A 24 1.92 2.81 8.32
N PHE A 25 2.46 4.01 8.12
CA PHE A 25 1.66 5.16 7.70
C PHE A 25 1.05 4.96 6.32
N GLY A 26 1.83 4.40 5.39
CA GLY A 26 1.36 4.04 4.06
C GLY A 26 0.20 3.04 4.11
N SER A 27 0.32 1.98 4.90
CA SER A 27 -0.74 0.97 5.02
C SER A 27 -1.99 1.47 5.73
N LEU A 28 -1.85 2.34 6.74
CA LEU A 28 -2.99 3.00 7.39
C LEU A 28 -3.74 3.92 6.42
N LEU A 29 -3.01 4.78 5.69
CA LEU A 29 -3.61 5.63 4.65
C LEU A 29 -4.24 4.82 3.53
N GLY A 30 -3.55 3.77 3.07
CA GLY A 30 -4.07 2.84 2.08
C GLY A 30 -5.37 2.20 2.54
N THR A 31 -5.45 1.74 3.79
CA THR A 31 -6.66 1.12 4.35
C THR A 31 -7.80 2.14 4.41
N LEU A 32 -7.54 3.36 4.87
CA LEU A 32 -8.55 4.43 4.92
C LEU A 32 -9.12 4.77 3.53
N VAL A 33 -8.26 4.85 2.52
CA VAL A 33 -8.68 5.08 1.13
C VAL A 33 -9.41 3.86 0.57
N GLY A 34 -8.92 2.65 0.84
CA GLY A 34 -9.51 1.40 0.34
C GLY A 34 -10.89 1.09 0.91
N VAL A 35 -11.22 1.62 2.10
CA VAL A 35 -12.58 1.49 2.65
C VAL A 35 -13.61 2.28 1.81
N LEU A 36 -13.20 3.25 0.99
CA LEU A 36 -14.12 3.97 0.12
C LEU A 36 -14.58 3.07 -1.05
N PRO A 37 -15.89 2.86 -1.24
CA PRO A 37 -16.39 1.98 -2.29
C PRO A 37 -16.04 2.52 -3.68
N GLY A 38 -15.61 1.63 -4.56
CA GLY A 38 -15.27 1.95 -5.95
C GLY A 38 -13.89 2.59 -6.16
N LEU A 39 -13.09 2.79 -5.10
CA LEU A 39 -11.69 3.23 -5.21
C LEU A 39 -10.74 2.04 -5.08
N GLY A 40 -10.30 1.55 -6.23
CA GLY A 40 -9.30 0.48 -6.31
C GLY A 40 -7.90 0.92 -5.87
N PRO A 41 -6.98 -0.02 -5.59
CA PRO A 41 -5.63 0.30 -5.09
C PRO A 41 -4.76 1.04 -6.11
N THR A 42 -5.02 0.86 -7.40
CA THR A 42 -4.40 1.66 -8.46
C THR A 42 -4.80 3.13 -8.38
N ALA A 43 -6.06 3.42 -8.07
CA ALA A 43 -6.52 4.80 -7.86
C ALA A 43 -5.89 5.41 -6.60
N ALA A 44 -5.78 4.64 -5.51
CA ALA A 44 -5.10 5.09 -4.29
C ALA A 44 -3.61 5.44 -4.55
N ILE A 45 -2.89 4.59 -5.29
CA ILE A 45 -1.51 4.89 -5.71
C ILE A 45 -1.47 6.14 -6.58
N ALA A 46 -2.36 6.28 -7.57
CA ALA A 46 -2.35 7.43 -8.47
C ALA A 46 -2.59 8.76 -7.73
N ILE A 47 -3.53 8.78 -6.77
CA ILE A 47 -3.85 9.95 -5.95
C ILE A 47 -2.67 10.32 -5.04
N LEU A 48 -1.97 9.32 -4.49
CA LEU A 48 -0.87 9.51 -3.55
C LEU A 48 0.51 9.48 -4.20
N PHE A 49 0.60 9.29 -5.52
CA PHE A 49 1.84 9.34 -6.29
C PHE A 49 2.61 10.67 -6.11
N PRO A 50 1.97 11.86 -6.05
CA PRO A 50 2.67 13.11 -5.79
C PRO A 50 3.46 13.13 -4.48
N LEU A 51 3.07 12.32 -3.50
CA LEU A 51 3.76 12.22 -2.21
C LEU A 51 5.20 11.68 -2.38
N THR A 52 5.47 10.93 -3.46
CA THR A 52 6.84 10.50 -3.82
C THR A 52 7.76 11.64 -4.23
N THR A 53 7.23 12.82 -4.58
CA THR A 53 8.06 13.98 -4.97
C THR A 53 8.65 14.71 -3.76
N VAL A 54 8.10 14.49 -2.57
CA VAL A 54 8.52 15.15 -1.32
C VAL A 54 9.46 14.25 -0.51
N LEU A 55 9.36 12.93 -0.67
CA LEU A 55 10.18 11.95 0.06
C LEU A 55 11.39 11.46 -0.74
N PRO A 56 12.47 11.02 -0.04
CA PRO A 56 13.53 10.26 -0.67
C PRO A 56 13.00 8.96 -1.34
N PRO A 57 13.68 8.43 -2.37
CA PRO A 57 13.15 7.36 -3.20
C PRO A 57 12.85 6.06 -2.44
N VAL A 58 13.69 5.67 -1.47
CA VAL A 58 13.51 4.44 -0.69
C VAL A 58 12.22 4.49 0.17
N PRO A 59 12.04 5.45 1.09
CA PRO A 59 10.81 5.54 1.88
C PRO A 59 9.58 5.82 1.03
N ALA A 60 9.71 6.56 -0.09
CA ALA A 60 8.61 6.81 -1.02
C ALA A 60 8.05 5.51 -1.63
N ILE A 61 8.94 4.64 -2.13
CA ILE A 61 8.55 3.34 -2.71
C ILE A 61 7.92 2.43 -1.63
N ILE A 62 8.51 2.39 -0.44
CA ILE A 62 8.00 1.58 0.68
C ILE A 62 6.61 2.06 1.11
N MET A 63 6.40 3.37 1.17
CA MET A 63 5.10 3.95 1.52
C MET A 63 4.04 3.68 0.45
N LEU A 64 4.38 3.79 -0.85
CA LEU A 64 3.48 3.41 -1.95
C LEU A 64 3.12 1.92 -1.90
N ALA A 65 4.08 1.05 -1.59
CA ALA A 65 3.81 -0.38 -1.40
C ALA A 65 2.87 -0.61 -0.20
N GLY A 66 3.08 0.10 0.90
CA GLY A 66 2.18 0.09 2.06
C GLY A 66 0.75 0.50 1.68
N ILE A 67 0.60 1.60 0.93
CA ILE A 67 -0.69 2.09 0.44
C ILE A 67 -1.41 1.03 -0.40
N TYR A 68 -0.70 0.39 -1.33
CA TYR A 68 -1.27 -0.64 -2.19
C TYR A 68 -1.88 -1.81 -1.39
N TYR A 69 -1.10 -2.37 -0.47
CA TYR A 69 -1.54 -3.50 0.33
C TYR A 69 -2.62 -3.10 1.35
N GLY A 70 -2.52 -1.89 1.93
CA GLY A 70 -3.55 -1.35 2.80
C GLY A 70 -4.89 -1.17 2.06
N ALA A 71 -4.85 -0.61 0.84
CA ALA A 71 -6.05 -0.40 0.03
C ALA A 71 -6.70 -1.71 -0.41
N MET A 72 -5.90 -2.74 -0.75
CA MET A 72 -6.41 -4.09 -1.01
C MET A 72 -7.16 -4.67 0.19
N TYR A 73 -6.62 -4.47 1.39
CA TYR A 73 -7.26 -4.95 2.62
C TYR A 73 -8.55 -4.17 2.93
N GLY A 74 -8.51 -2.84 2.85
CA GLY A 74 -9.67 -1.97 3.09
C GLY A 74 -10.83 -2.24 2.10
N GLY A 75 -10.53 -2.43 0.82
CA GLY A 75 -11.54 -2.69 -0.20
C GLY A 75 -12.33 -3.98 0.04
N SER A 76 -11.71 -4.99 0.64
CA SER A 76 -12.39 -6.21 1.05
C SER A 76 -13.38 -5.95 2.18
N THR A 77 -13.02 -5.11 3.17
CA THR A 77 -13.93 -4.81 4.30
C THR A 77 -15.22 -4.13 3.84
N THR A 78 -15.15 -3.23 2.85
CA THR A 78 -16.32 -2.55 2.28
C THR A 78 -17.15 -3.49 1.41
N ALA A 79 -16.51 -4.37 0.64
CA ALA A 79 -17.21 -5.38 -0.14
C ALA A 79 -18.02 -6.35 0.74
N ILE A 80 -17.45 -6.77 1.88
CA ILE A 80 -18.11 -7.66 2.84
C ILE A 80 -19.29 -6.96 3.53
N LEU A 81 -19.08 -5.73 4.03
CA LEU A 81 -20.07 -5.04 4.86
C LEU A 81 -21.19 -4.37 4.05
N LEU A 82 -20.88 -3.86 2.86
CA LEU A 82 -21.81 -3.05 2.05
C LEU A 82 -22.22 -3.74 0.75
N ASN A 83 -21.69 -4.93 0.43
CA ASN A 83 -21.96 -5.64 -0.81
C ASN A 83 -21.65 -4.83 -2.08
N ILE A 84 -20.69 -3.90 -1.97
CA ILE A 84 -20.25 -3.05 -3.09
C ILE A 84 -18.76 -3.34 -3.31
N PRO A 85 -18.41 -4.15 -4.33
CA PRO A 85 -17.02 -4.47 -4.60
C PRO A 85 -16.30 -3.22 -5.12
N GLY A 86 -15.23 -2.82 -4.42
CA GLY A 86 -14.35 -1.75 -4.88
C GLY A 86 -13.35 -2.17 -5.96
N GLU A 87 -13.11 -3.48 -6.10
CA GLU A 87 -12.13 -4.07 -7.02
C GLU A 87 -12.64 -5.45 -7.48
N VAL A 88 -12.22 -5.89 -8.67
CA VAL A 88 -12.60 -7.21 -9.24
C VAL A 88 -12.22 -8.37 -8.32
N ALA A 89 -11.11 -8.25 -7.60
CA ALA A 89 -10.64 -9.26 -6.64
C ALA A 89 -11.54 -9.40 -5.40
N SER A 90 -12.36 -8.38 -5.09
CA SER A 90 -13.26 -8.35 -3.92
C SER A 90 -14.67 -8.80 -4.25
N VAL A 91 -14.99 -9.09 -5.52
CA VAL A 91 -16.31 -9.61 -5.91
C VAL A 91 -16.69 -10.92 -5.19
N PRO A 92 -15.77 -11.87 -4.92
CA PRO A 92 -16.10 -13.09 -4.18
C PRO A 92 -16.34 -12.86 -2.67
N THR A 93 -15.98 -11.69 -2.12
CA THR A 93 -16.18 -11.38 -0.69
C THR A 93 -17.49 -10.65 -0.40
N CYS A 94 -18.24 -10.31 -1.45
CA CYS A 94 -19.63 -9.87 -1.38
C CYS A 94 -20.54 -10.97 -0.80
N LEU A 95 -21.39 -10.62 0.17
CA LEU A 95 -22.39 -11.51 0.79
C LEU A 95 -23.68 -11.64 -0.01
#